data_AF-A0A8J4I3S7-F1
#
_entry.id   AF-A0A8J4I3S7-F1
#
_cell.length_a   1.000
_cell.length_b   1.000
_cell.length_c   1.000
_cell.angle_alpha   90.00
_cell.angle_beta   90.00
_cell.angle_gamma   90.00
#
_symmetry.space_group_name_H-M   'P 1'
#
loop_
_entity.id
_entity.type
_entity.pdbx_description
1 polymer ?
#
loop_
_entity_poly.entity_id
_entity_poly.type
_entity_poly.pdbx_seq_one_letter_code
_entity_poly.pdbx_strand_id
1 'polypeptide(L)' 'MCKESDHIHIIALARALHVSILVEYMDRGEGGATNPHVFPEGSQPRVCLLYRPGHYDILYK' A
#
# COMPACT_ATOMS: atom_id res chain seq x y z
N MET A 1 20.51 -5.70 0.85
CA MET A 1 19.60 -4.79 1.57
C MET A 1 19.56 -3.46 0.81
N CYS A 2 18.57 -2.59 1.07
CA CYS A 2 18.43 -1.29 0.40
C CYS A 2 18.03 -1.36 -1.10
N LYS A 3 17.32 -2.43 -1.50
CA LYS A 3 16.59 -2.48 -2.78
C LYS A 3 15.19 -1.96 -2.53
N GLU A 4 14.67 -1.14 -3.44
CA GLU A 4 13.32 -0.62 -3.36
C GLU A 4 12.29 -1.76 -3.36
N SER A 5 11.22 -1.55 -2.61
CA SER A 5 10.06 -2.43 -2.60
C SER A 5 8.96 -1.83 -3.48
N ASP A 6 8.21 -2.71 -4.12
CA ASP A 6 7.09 -2.40 -5.02
C ASP A 6 5.94 -3.38 -4.70
N HIS A 7 4.84 -3.30 -5.44
CA HIS A 7 3.63 -4.09 -5.29
C HIS A 7 3.89 -5.61 -5.11
N ILE A 8 4.85 -6.20 -5.83
CA ILE A 8 5.18 -7.62 -5.73
C ILE A 8 5.59 -7.99 -4.29
N HIS A 9 6.40 -7.14 -3.66
CA HIS A 9 6.90 -7.36 -2.31
C HIS A 9 5.79 -7.22 -1.27
N ILE A 10 4.90 -6.24 -1.46
CA ILE A 10 3.73 -6.02 -0.58
C ILE A 10 2.80 -7.24 -0.64
N ILE A 11 2.49 -7.72 -1.85
CA ILE A 11 1.64 -8.90 -2.06
C ILE A 11 2.27 -10.14 -1.42
N ALA A 12 3.58 -10.36 -1.64
CA ALA A 12 4.29 -11.49 -1.06
C ALA A 12 4.25 -11.46 0.46
N LEU A 13 4.52 -10.30 1.07
CA LEU A 13 4.51 -10.13 2.53
C LEU A 13 3.12 -10.30 3.13
N ALA A 14 2.09 -9.67 2.53
CA ALA A 14 0.70 -9.79 2.95
C ALA A 14 0.25 -11.27 2.96
N ARG A 15 0.61 -12.02 1.92
CA ARG A 15 0.32 -13.45 1.82
C ARG A 15 1.11 -14.29 2.82
N ALA A 16 2.40 -14.02 2.99
CA ALA A 16 3.27 -14.78 3.88
C ALA A 16 2.88 -14.62 5.36
N LEU A 17 2.41 -13.43 5.75
CA LEU A 17 2.03 -13.12 7.13
C LEU A 17 0.52 -13.24 7.38
N HIS A 18 -0.28 -13.55 6.36
CA HIS A 18 -1.74 -13.59 6.42
C HIS A 18 -2.35 -12.28 6.95
N VAL A 19 -1.81 -11.14 6.52
CA VAL A 19 -2.29 -9.80 6.88
C VAL A 19 -2.85 -9.07 5.67
N SER A 20 -3.86 -8.23 5.91
CA SER A 20 -4.44 -7.37 4.88
C SER A 20 -3.87 -5.94 4.98
N ILE A 21 -3.41 -5.42 3.84
CA ILE A 21 -2.72 -4.13 3.71
C ILE A 21 -3.48 -3.28 2.69
N LEU A 22 -3.79 -2.03 3.07
CA LEU A 22 -4.25 -0.98 2.17
C LEU A 22 -3.07 -0.10 1.79
N VAL A 23 -2.95 0.22 0.51
CA VAL A 23 -2.00 1.20 -0.01
C VAL A 23 -2.78 2.30 -0.74
N GLU A 24 -2.72 3.51 -0.21
CA GLU A 24 -3.22 4.73 -0.84
C GLU A 24 -2.15 5.25 -1.79
N TYR A 25 -2.43 5.24 -3.09
CA TYR A 25 -1.53 5.81 -4.10
C TYR A 25 -1.84 7.29 -4.26
N MET A 26 -0.87 8.12 -3.89
CA MET A 26 -0.93 9.56 -4.12
C MET A 26 -0.05 9.89 -5.32
N ASP A 27 -0.65 9.87 -6.50
CA ASP A 27 -0.03 10.40 -7.71
C ASP A 27 -0.29 11.91 -7.85
N ARG A 28 0.33 12.53 -8.86
CA ARG A 28 0.09 13.95 -9.20
C ARG A 28 -1.21 14.15 -9.99
N GLY A 29 -2.22 13.30 -9.80
CA GLY A 29 -3.50 13.40 -10.48
C GLY A 29 -4.22 14.72 -10.16
N GLU A 30 -4.86 15.31 -11.17
CA GLU A 30 -5.77 16.43 -10.98
C GLU A 30 -7.02 15.93 -10.25
N GLY A 31 -7.15 16.21 -8.95
CA GLY A 31 -8.36 15.87 -8.20
C GLY A 31 -8.23 15.67 -6.70
N GLY A 32 -7.01 15.64 -6.14
CA GLY A 32 -6.81 15.48 -4.69
C GLY A 32 -7.30 14.15 -4.10
N ALA A 33 -7.75 13.22 -4.94
CA ALA A 33 -8.16 11.88 -4.56
C ALA A 33 -6.96 10.93 -4.62
N THR A 34 -6.80 10.09 -3.59
CA THR A 34 -5.85 8.97 -3.61
C THR A 34 -6.54 7.73 -4.16
N ASN A 35 -5.76 6.85 -4.80
CA ASN A 35 -6.26 5.59 -5.34
C ASN A 35 -5.99 4.45 -4.32
N PRO A 36 -7.03 3.90 -3.66
CA PRO A 36 -6.85 2.83 -2.68
C PRO A 36 -6.66 1.47 -3.34
N HIS A 37 -5.63 0.73 -2.92
CA HIS A 37 -5.37 -0.66 -3.32
C HIS A 37 -5.31 -1.57 -2.09
N VAL A 38 -6.14 -2.60 -2.05
CA VAL A 38 -6.21 -3.55 -0.92
C VAL A 38 -5.61 -4.90 -1.32
N PHE A 39 -4.72 -5.41 -0.48
CA PHE A 39 -4.05 -6.69 -0.67
C PHE A 39 -4.27 -7.60 0.55
N PRO A 40 -4.89 -8.79 0.41
CA PRO A 40 -5.58 -9.29 -0.78
C PRO A 40 -6.89 -8.54 -1.08
N GLU A 41 -7.35 -8.53 -2.33
CA GLU A 41 -8.59 -7.86 -2.72
C GLU A 41 -9.80 -8.37 -1.92
N GLY A 42 -10.73 -7.47 -1.61
CA GLY A 42 -11.95 -7.80 -0.87
C GLY A 42 -11.76 -8.10 0.62
N SER A 43 -10.53 -8.03 1.14
CA SER A 43 -10.25 -8.19 2.57
C SER A 43 -10.38 -6.87 3.34
N GLN A 44 -10.44 -6.95 4.67
CA GLN A 44 -10.52 -5.78 5.53
C GLN A 44 -9.10 -5.39 6.03
N PRO A 45 -8.51 -4.29 5.54
CA PRO A 45 -7.14 -3.92 5.84
C PRO A 45 -6.97 -3.49 7.28
N ARG A 46 -5.92 -4.01 7.93
CA ARG A 46 -5.50 -3.62 9.28
C ARG A 46 -4.32 -2.66 9.27
N VAL A 47 -3.60 -2.59 8.16
CA VAL A 47 -2.45 -1.70 7.95
C VAL A 47 -2.77 -0.80 6.78
N CYS A 48 -2.57 0.51 6.94
CA CYS A 48 -2.75 1.50 5.88
C CYS A 48 -1.41 2.16 5.58
N LEU A 49 -1.00 2.13 4.31
CA LEU A 49 0.21 2.75 3.81
C LEU A 49 -0.15 3.85 2.82
N LEU A 50 0.65 4.91 2.80
CA LEU A 50 0.63 5.92 1.75
C LEU A 50 1.83 5.67 0.84
N TYR A 51 1.57 5.47 -0.45
CA TYR A 51 2.60 5.47 -1.47
C TYR A 51 2.74 6.85 -2.10
N ARG A 52 3.94 7.40 -2.01
CA ARG A 52 4.42 8.57 -2.77
C ARG A 52 5.55 8.08 -3.68
N PRO A 53 5.85 8.73 -4.81
CA PRO A 53 6.92 8.27 -5.71
C PRO A 53 8.24 8.02 -4.95
N GLY A 54 8.64 6.74 -4.86
CA GLY A 54 9.86 6.30 -4.16
C GLY A 54 9.79 6.24 -2.63
N HIS A 55 8.60 6.42 -2.01
CA HIS A 55 8.48 6.45 -0.55
C HIS A 55 7.17 5.85 -0.04
N TYR A 56 7.25 5.13 1.08
CA TYR A 56 6.09 4.60 1.80
C TYR A 56 6.02 5.20 3.20
N ASP A 57 4.82 5.68 3.58
CA ASP A 57 4.52 6.16 4.93
C ASP A 57 3.38 5.34 5.54
N ILE A 58 3.25 5.37 6.86
CA ILE A 58 2.16 4.70 7.58
C ILE A 58 1.04 5.72 7.82
N LEU A 59 -0.19 5.34 7.49
CA LEU A 59 -1.39 6.12 7.78
C LEU A 59 -2.12 5.57 9.00
N TYR A 60 -2.64 6.48 9.81
CA TYR A 60 -3.50 6.19 10.96
C TYR A 60 -4.89 6.79 10.73
N LYS A 61 -5.93 6.10 11.21
CA LYS A 61 -7.31 6.60 11.22
C LYS A 61 -7.64 7.27 12.55
#